data_AF-A0AAW1UN03-F1
#
_entry.id   AF-A0AAW1UN03-F1
#
_cell.length_a   1.000
_cell.length_b   1.000
_cell.length_c   1.000
_cell.angle_alpha   90.00
_cell.angle_beta   90.00
_cell.angle_gamma   90.00
#
_symmetry.space_group_name_H-M   'P 1'
#
loop_
_entity.id
_entity.type
_entity.pdbx_description
1 polymer ?
#
loop_
_entity_poly.entity_id
_entity_poly.type
_entity_poly.pdbx_seq_one_letter_code
_entity_poly.pdbx_strand_id
1 'polypeptide(L)'
;MLVEAWNSVESQTLKRAWNKLLKLTLSNSAIKPHDDFEEITEIMKVLSIGEGCDEENIKEWLNYDSEDPGFQILTDEEIIEDLNSNEREDEEETETEDVTHVPSHAEAFEALDVAFKWFERQDESDPIQLLQLKRIRDLAAMKRCDTLRQKSIKSYFKPKS
;
A
#
# COMPACT_ATOMS: atom_id res chain seq x y z
N MET A 1 -20.91 -6.52 -2.07
CA MET A 1 -21.48 -6.28 -0.73
C MET A 1 -21.04 -4.95 -0.10
N LEU A 2 -19.77 -4.71 0.30
CA LEU A 2 -19.39 -3.41 0.90
C LEU A 2 -19.48 -2.22 -0.08
N VAL A 3 -18.95 -2.38 -1.30
CA VAL A 3 -18.98 -1.34 -2.34
C VAL A 3 -20.41 -0.97 -2.75
N GLU A 4 -21.30 -1.96 -2.83
CA GLU A 4 -22.71 -1.74 -3.19
C GLU A 4 -23.47 -1.05 -2.06
N ALA A 5 -23.17 -1.39 -0.80
CA ALA A 5 -23.74 -0.71 0.36
C ALA A 5 -23.31 0.77 0.40
N TRP A 6 -22.04 1.08 0.12
CA TRP A 6 -21.55 2.45 0.08
C TRP A 6 -22.19 3.27 -1.06
N ASN A 7 -22.34 2.67 -2.23
CA ASN A 7 -23.01 3.29 -3.37
C ASN A 7 -24.52 3.54 -3.15
N SER A 8 -25.14 2.84 -2.20
CA SER A 8 -26.54 3.05 -1.82
C SER A 8 -26.75 4.23 -0.87
N VAL A 9 -25.68 4.77 -0.26
CA VAL A 9 -25.77 5.88 0.69
C VAL A 9 -25.93 7.21 -0.06
N GLU A 10 -27.04 7.90 0.18
CA GLU A 10 -27.28 9.22 -0.41
C GLU A 10 -26.38 10.30 0.22
N SER A 11 -25.83 11.19 -0.60
CA SER A 11 -25.03 12.34 -0.14
C SER A 11 -25.74 13.19 0.91
N GLN A 12 -27.07 13.33 0.83
CA GLN A 12 -27.86 14.07 1.82
C GLN A 12 -27.85 13.39 3.19
N THR A 13 -27.80 12.07 3.26
CA THR A 13 -27.70 11.30 4.50
C THR A 13 -26.37 11.59 5.19
N LEU A 14 -25.26 11.56 4.45
CA LEU A 14 -23.94 11.93 4.97
C LEU A 14 -23.92 13.38 5.47
N LYS A 15 -24.42 14.33 4.66
CA LYS A 15 -24.49 15.74 5.06
C LYS A 15 -25.30 15.96 6.34
N ARG A 16 -26.44 15.27 6.48
CA ARG A 16 -27.26 15.35 7.69
C ARG A 16 -26.56 14.75 8.91
N ALA A 17 -25.86 13.62 8.74
CA ALA A 17 -25.09 13.00 9.81
C ALA A 17 -23.97 13.93 10.30
N TRP A 18 -23.14 14.44 9.39
CA TRP A 18 -22.07 15.39 9.72
C TRP A 18 -22.57 16.68 10.36
N ASN A 19 -23.67 17.25 9.87
CA ASN A 19 -24.26 18.45 10.46
C ASN A 19 -24.76 18.24 11.90
N LYS A 20 -25.14 17.03 12.30
CA LYS A 20 -25.50 16.74 13.69
C LYS A 20 -24.25 16.78 14.58
N LEU A 21 -23.14 16.20 14.11
CA LEU A 21 -21.88 16.14 14.83
C LEU A 21 -21.26 17.55 15.00
N LEU A 22 -21.22 18.35 13.93
CA LEU A 22 -20.70 19.72 13.96
C LEU A 22 -21.47 20.67 14.89
N LYS A 23 -22.77 20.41 15.09
CA LYS A 23 -23.59 21.22 16.01
C LYS A 23 -23.33 20.89 17.48
N LEU A 24 -22.94 19.65 17.77
CA LEU A 24 -22.57 19.21 19.11
C LEU A 24 -21.25 19.84 19.53
N THR A 25 -20.24 19.82 18.67
CA THR A 25 -18.92 20.43 18.93
C THR A 25 -19.00 21.94 19.10
N LEU A 26 -19.85 22.63 18.31
CA LEU A 26 -20.04 24.08 18.44
C LEU A 26 -20.82 24.50 19.70
N SER A 27 -21.66 23.60 20.25
CA SER A 27 -22.41 23.88 21.47
C SER A 27 -21.57 23.70 22.74
N ASN A 28 -20.51 22.91 22.66
CA ASN A 28 -19.66 22.52 23.79
C ASN A 28 -18.35 23.34 23.89
N SER A 29 -18.01 24.21 22.92
CA SER A 29 -16.72 24.92 22.91
C SER A 29 -16.73 26.25 23.66
N ALA A 30 -16.63 26.18 25.00
CA ALA A 30 -15.69 27.05 25.68
C ALA A 30 -14.33 26.34 25.58
N ILE A 31 -13.55 26.69 24.56
CA ILE A 31 -12.24 26.09 24.24
C ILE A 31 -11.34 26.18 25.47
N LYS A 32 -11.26 25.08 26.22
CA LYS A 32 -10.20 24.78 27.16
C LYS A 32 -9.32 23.72 26.49
N PRO A 33 -8.02 23.65 26.83
CA PRO A 33 -7.23 22.46 26.55
C PRO A 33 -7.90 21.32 27.33
N HIS A 34 -8.78 20.59 26.65
CA HIS A 34 -9.60 19.55 27.21
C HIS A 34 -8.99 18.21 26.80
N ASP A 35 -9.10 17.23 27.68
CA ASP A 35 -8.66 15.86 27.44
C ASP A 35 -9.48 15.26 26.28
N ASP A 36 -8.81 14.85 25.19
CA ASP A 36 -9.44 14.26 23.99
C ASP A 36 -10.31 13.05 24.35
N PHE A 37 -9.91 12.31 25.39
CA PHE A 37 -10.66 11.18 25.90
C PHE A 37 -12.03 11.61 26.48
N GLU A 38 -12.06 12.68 27.26
CA GLU A 38 -13.29 13.17 27.89
C GLU A 38 -14.25 13.80 26.87
N GLU A 39 -13.72 14.46 25.83
CA GLU A 39 -14.53 14.97 24.72
C GLU A 39 -15.17 13.84 23.89
N ILE A 40 -14.38 12.83 23.51
CA ILE A 40 -14.87 11.72 22.66
C ILE A 40 -15.88 10.87 23.42
N THR A 41 -15.64 10.58 24.71
CA THR A 41 -16.60 9.84 25.54
C THR A 41 -17.91 10.59 25.71
N GLU A 42 -17.89 11.92 25.86
CA GLU A 42 -19.11 12.74 25.91
C GLU A 42 -19.88 12.69 24.59
N ILE A 43 -19.20 12.85 23.45
CA ILE A 43 -19.83 12.81 22.12
C ILE A 43 -20.47 11.44 21.86
N MET A 44 -19.77 10.34 22.19
CA MET A 44 -20.32 8.98 22.05
C MET A 44 -21.58 8.78 22.89
N LYS A 45 -21.57 9.26 24.14
CA LYS A 45 -22.74 9.23 25.04
C LYS A 45 -23.92 10.01 24.44
N VAL A 46 -23.68 11.22 23.94
CA VAL A 46 -24.74 12.07 23.35
C VAL A 46 -25.32 11.49 22.07
N LEU A 47 -24.47 10.90 21.21
CA LEU A 47 -24.91 10.29 19.97
C LEU A 47 -25.49 8.88 20.16
N SER A 48 -25.32 8.29 21.34
CA SER A 48 -25.68 6.89 21.63
C SER A 48 -25.09 5.93 20.59
N ILE A 49 -23.85 6.20 20.17
CA ILE A 49 -23.10 5.39 19.21
C ILE A 49 -22.21 4.43 20.00
N GLY A 50 -22.14 3.16 19.57
CA GLY A 50 -21.23 2.18 20.16
C GLY A 50 -21.86 1.35 21.27
N GLU A 51 -23.01 0.70 21.00
CA GLU A 51 -23.53 -0.35 21.88
C GLU A 51 -22.47 -1.46 22.02
N GLY A 52 -21.77 -1.50 23.16
CA GLY A 52 -20.63 -2.39 23.42
C GLY A 52 -19.25 -1.76 23.30
N CYS A 53 -19.14 -0.45 23.07
CA CYS A 53 -17.88 0.31 23.15
C CYS A 53 -17.77 0.94 24.54
N ASP A 54 -16.79 0.51 25.32
CA ASP A 54 -16.54 1.04 26.66
C ASP A 54 -15.39 2.07 26.67
N GLU A 55 -15.18 2.65 27.84
CA GLU A 55 -14.12 3.64 28.06
C GLU A 55 -12.71 3.06 27.88
N GLU A 56 -12.52 1.73 27.99
CA GLU A 56 -11.23 1.09 27.71
C GLU A 56 -10.97 1.02 26.21
N ASN A 57 -11.98 0.70 25.41
CA ASN A 57 -11.86 0.70 23.94
C ASN A 57 -11.48 2.09 23.40
N ILE A 58 -12.07 3.15 23.93
CA ILE A 58 -11.77 4.53 23.50
C ILE A 58 -10.33 4.90 23.87
N LYS A 59 -9.85 4.50 25.05
CA LYS A 59 -8.45 4.72 25.45
C LYS A 59 -7.48 3.94 24.57
N GLU A 60 -7.80 2.70 24.27
CA GLU A 60 -6.99 1.85 23.40
C GLU A 60 -6.86 2.48 22.01
N TRP A 61 -7.96 2.98 21.43
CA TRP A 61 -7.93 3.66 20.13
C TRP A 61 -7.10 4.94 20.14
N LEU A 62 -7.25 5.77 21.18
CA LEU A 62 -6.45 6.98 21.33
C LEU A 62 -4.97 6.70 21.55
N ASN A 63 -4.64 5.56 22.15
CA ASN A 63 -3.26 5.16 22.41
C ASN A 63 -2.64 4.36 21.25
N TYR A 64 -3.43 3.90 20.28
CA TYR A 64 -2.95 3.06 19.18
C TYR A 64 -1.88 3.78 18.34
N ASP A 65 -2.10 5.07 18.11
CA ASP A 65 -1.19 5.93 17.34
C ASP A 65 -0.33 6.81 18.26
N SER A 66 -0.19 6.46 19.55
CA SER A 66 0.59 7.27 20.51
C SER A 66 2.09 7.26 20.24
N GLU A 67 2.58 6.19 19.60
CA GLU A 67 3.96 6.04 19.12
C GLU A 67 4.08 6.33 17.62
N ASP A 68 2.95 6.49 16.91
CA ASP A 68 2.97 6.92 15.52
C ASP A 68 3.25 8.43 15.48
N PRO A 69 4.37 8.85 14.90
CA PRO A 69 4.67 10.27 14.77
C PRO A 69 3.69 11.01 13.83
N GLY A 70 2.78 10.28 13.17
CA GLY A 70 1.66 10.80 12.43
C GLY A 70 2.09 11.56 11.18
N PHE A 71 1.39 12.64 10.85
CA PHE A 71 1.77 13.51 9.74
C PHE A 71 2.99 14.37 10.10
N GLN A 72 4.18 13.77 10.02
CA GLN A 72 5.44 14.48 10.13
C GLN A 72 5.67 15.35 8.90
N ILE A 73 5.92 16.64 9.12
CA ILE A 73 6.45 17.52 8.08
C ILE A 73 7.96 17.46 8.19
N LEU A 74 8.57 16.60 7.37
CA LEU A 74 10.02 16.47 7.31
C LEU A 74 10.64 17.64 6.54
N THR A 75 11.82 18.07 6.98
CA THR A 75 12.66 19.01 6.25
C THR A 75 13.41 18.31 5.10
N ASP A 76 13.91 19.09 4.12
CA ASP A 76 14.64 18.52 2.98
C ASP A 76 15.85 17.69 3.45
N GLU A 77 16.54 18.11 4.53
CA GLU A 77 17.65 17.37 5.13
C GLU A 77 17.20 16.04 5.77
N GLU A 78 16.09 16.04 6.52
CA GLU A 78 15.53 14.84 7.15
C GLU A 78 15.01 13.84 6.11
N ILE A 79 14.42 14.32 5.01
CA ILE A 79 13.99 13.47 3.89
C ILE A 79 15.19 12.80 3.24
N ILE A 80 16.30 13.52 3.05
CA ILE A 80 17.52 12.95 2.48
C ILE A 80 18.14 11.93 3.44
N GLU A 81 18.12 12.20 4.75
CA GLU A 81 18.62 11.26 5.76
C GLU A 81 17.77 9.98 5.78
N ASP A 82 16.45 10.09 5.77
CA ASP A 82 15.52 8.96 5.71
C ASP A 82 15.76 8.07 4.48
N LEU A 83 15.89 8.68 3.30
CA LEU A 83 16.20 7.96 2.07
C LEU A 83 17.57 7.25 2.10
N ASN A 84 18.57 7.86 2.75
CA ASN A 84 19.91 7.26 2.89
C ASN A 84 19.99 6.23 4.03
N SER A 85 19.03 6.25 4.96
CA SER A 85 18.90 5.29 6.06
C SER A 85 18.28 4.00 5.55
N ASN A 86 17.22 4.10 4.73
CA ASN A 86 16.53 2.95 4.15
C ASN A 86 17.41 2.14 3.17
N GLU A 87 18.39 2.74 2.50
CA GLU A 87 19.36 1.97 1.68
C GLU A 87 20.23 0.99 2.50
N ARG A 88 20.21 1.06 3.84
CA ARG A 88 20.97 0.15 4.73
C ARG A 88 20.11 -0.88 5.45
N GLU A 89 18.79 -0.71 5.44
CA GLU A 89 17.82 -1.56 6.18
C GLU A 89 16.89 -2.36 5.24
N ASP A 90 17.24 -2.47 3.95
CA ASP A 90 16.62 -3.38 2.97
C ASP A 90 16.85 -4.89 3.30
N GLU A 91 16.92 -5.29 4.56
CA GLU A 91 16.88 -6.70 4.96
C GLU A 91 15.69 -7.10 5.84
N GLU A 92 15.13 -6.26 6.72
CA GLU A 92 14.00 -6.72 7.56
C GLU A 92 13.09 -5.59 8.06
N GLU A 93 12.08 -5.17 7.28
CA GLU A 93 10.78 -4.84 7.85
C GLU A 93 9.65 -4.93 6.82
N THR A 94 8.79 -5.91 7.05
CA THR A 94 7.61 -6.22 6.26
C THR A 94 6.48 -5.26 6.60
N GLU A 95 6.38 -4.16 5.87
CA GLU A 95 5.09 -3.51 5.65
C GLU A 95 4.29 -4.29 4.60
N THR A 96 3.11 -4.73 5.01
CA THR A 96 2.16 -5.49 4.21
C THR A 96 1.45 -4.60 3.18
N GLU A 97 2.20 -4.05 2.24
CA GLU A 97 1.67 -3.87 0.89
C GLU A 97 2.22 -5.01 0.05
N ASP A 98 1.34 -5.73 -0.64
CA ASP A 98 1.68 -6.71 -1.65
C ASP A 98 2.37 -5.98 -2.82
N VAL A 99 3.59 -5.49 -2.59
CA VAL A 99 4.55 -5.23 -3.64
C VAL A 99 4.88 -6.62 -4.14
N THR A 100 4.06 -7.11 -5.06
CA THR A 100 4.39 -8.28 -5.84
C THR A 100 5.75 -7.96 -6.46
N HIS A 101 6.82 -8.49 -5.85
CA HIS A 101 8.17 -8.29 -6.32
C HIS A 101 8.24 -8.89 -7.72
N VAL A 102 8.06 -8.06 -8.75
CA VAL A 102 8.08 -8.50 -10.14
C VAL A 102 9.53 -8.84 -10.45
N PRO A 103 9.89 -10.12 -10.68
CA PRO A 103 11.28 -10.48 -10.89
C PRO A 103 11.85 -9.75 -12.11
N SER A 104 13.09 -9.31 -12.00
CA SER A 104 13.85 -8.77 -13.12
C SER A 104 13.94 -9.80 -14.25
N HIS A 105 14.25 -9.34 -15.48
CA HIS A 105 14.43 -10.26 -16.61
C HIS A 105 15.56 -11.29 -16.38
N ALA A 106 16.54 -10.96 -15.54
CA ALA A 106 17.59 -11.89 -15.15
C ALA A 106 17.08 -12.94 -14.16
N GLU A 107 16.41 -12.54 -13.09
CA GLU A 107 15.83 -13.46 -12.10
C GLU A 107 14.79 -14.38 -12.73
N ALA A 108 13.92 -13.85 -13.58
CA ALA A 108 12.95 -14.64 -14.33
C ALA A 108 13.63 -15.69 -15.22
N PHE A 109 14.74 -15.33 -15.89
CA PHE A 109 15.48 -16.28 -16.71
C PHE A 109 16.09 -17.41 -15.87
N GLU A 110 16.77 -17.08 -14.76
CA GLU A 110 17.39 -18.09 -13.89
C GLU A 110 16.33 -19.03 -13.29
N ALA A 111 15.21 -18.48 -12.80
CA ALA A 111 14.10 -19.27 -12.26
C ALA A 111 13.50 -20.22 -13.32
N LEU A 112 13.29 -19.71 -14.54
CA LEU A 112 12.77 -20.52 -15.65
C LEU A 112 13.77 -21.57 -16.14
N ASP A 113 15.07 -21.31 -16.06
CA ASP A 113 16.11 -22.30 -16.41
C ASP A 113 16.20 -23.41 -15.38
N VAL A 114 16.05 -23.09 -14.09
CA VAL A 114 15.92 -24.08 -13.00
C VAL A 114 14.66 -24.92 -13.18
N ALA A 115 13.51 -24.28 -13.43
CA ALA A 115 12.24 -24.98 -13.66
C ALA A 115 12.32 -25.91 -14.88
N PHE A 116 12.97 -25.46 -15.96
CA PHE A 116 13.20 -26.25 -17.16
C PHE A 116 14.06 -27.50 -16.88
N LYS A 117 15.20 -27.32 -16.20
CA LYS A 117 16.11 -28.42 -15.80
C LYS A 117 15.49 -29.41 -14.82
N TRP A 118 14.56 -28.95 -13.99
CA TRP A 118 13.81 -29.82 -13.10
C TRP A 118 12.75 -30.60 -13.87
N PHE A 119 11.95 -29.93 -14.71
CA PHE A 119 10.83 -30.54 -15.43
C PHE A 119 11.28 -31.53 -16.52
N GLU A 120 12.45 -31.34 -17.13
CA GLU A 120 13.02 -32.30 -18.09
C GLU A 120 13.39 -33.65 -17.47
N ARG A 121 13.51 -33.72 -16.14
CA ARG A 121 13.91 -34.93 -15.39
C ARG A 121 12.75 -35.68 -14.75
N GLN A 122 11.53 -35.17 -14.86
CA GLN A 122 10.35 -35.83 -14.31
C GLN A 122 9.83 -36.90 -15.26
N ASP A 123 9.25 -37.98 -14.72
CA ASP A 123 8.69 -39.06 -15.54
C ASP A 123 7.43 -38.61 -16.30
N GLU A 124 6.74 -37.60 -15.77
CA GLU A 124 5.55 -36.97 -16.36
C GLU A 124 5.87 -35.85 -17.37
N SER A 125 7.15 -35.70 -17.75
CA SER A 125 7.59 -34.64 -18.64
C SER A 125 6.95 -34.77 -20.03
N ASP A 126 6.12 -33.79 -20.39
CA ASP A 126 5.48 -33.72 -21.71
C ASP A 126 6.29 -32.84 -22.69
N PRO A 127 6.64 -33.34 -23.90
CA PRO A 127 7.42 -32.58 -24.88
C PRO A 127 6.80 -31.24 -25.29
N ILE A 128 5.46 -31.13 -25.30
CA ILE A 128 4.78 -29.89 -25.68
C ILE A 128 4.93 -28.85 -24.54
N GLN A 129 4.72 -29.27 -23.30
CA GLN A 129 4.95 -28.43 -22.12
C GLN A 129 6.42 -28.01 -21.99
N LEU A 130 7.37 -28.90 -22.25
CA LEU A 130 8.81 -28.55 -22.31
C LEU A 130 9.09 -27.48 -23.36
N LEU A 131 8.53 -27.61 -24.57
CA LEU A 131 8.73 -26.63 -25.63
C LEU A 131 8.14 -25.25 -25.26
N GLN A 132 6.98 -25.24 -24.60
CA GLN A 132 6.36 -24.01 -24.10
C GLN A 132 7.22 -23.35 -23.02
N LEU A 133 7.69 -24.12 -22.04
CA LEU A 133 8.56 -23.62 -20.97
C LEU A 133 9.87 -23.06 -21.53
N LYS A 134 10.49 -23.75 -22.49
CA LYS A 134 11.68 -23.28 -23.21
C LYS A 134 11.43 -21.94 -23.89
N ARG A 135 10.30 -21.78 -24.59
CA ARG A 135 9.93 -20.53 -25.28
C ARG A 135 9.78 -19.37 -24.30
N ILE A 136 9.22 -19.61 -23.11
CA ILE A 136 9.05 -18.59 -22.07
C ILE A 136 10.42 -18.21 -21.47
N ARG A 137 11.29 -19.20 -21.21
CA ARG A 137 12.68 -18.95 -20.76
C ARG A 137 13.47 -18.13 -21.79
N ASP A 138 13.38 -18.49 -23.07
CA ASP A 138 14.11 -17.81 -24.14
C ASP A 138 13.60 -16.37 -24.33
N LEU A 139 12.30 -16.11 -24.08
CA LEU A 139 11.75 -14.75 -24.04
C LEU A 139 12.38 -13.91 -22.91
N ALA A 140 12.53 -14.47 -21.71
CA ALA A 140 13.22 -13.80 -20.60
C ALA A 140 14.69 -13.52 -20.94
N ALA A 141 15.38 -14.48 -21.59
CA ALA A 141 16.76 -14.31 -22.06
C ALA A 141 16.91 -13.17 -23.07
N MET A 142 15.99 -13.06 -24.04
CA MET A 142 15.99 -11.98 -25.03
C MET A 142 15.81 -10.62 -24.35
N LYS A 143 14.85 -10.50 -23.44
CA LYS A 143 14.61 -9.24 -22.71
C LYS A 143 15.80 -8.85 -21.82
N ARG A 144 16.49 -9.83 -21.23
CA ARG A 144 17.75 -9.61 -20.51
C ARG A 144 18.85 -9.03 -21.41
N CYS A 145 18.91 -9.44 -22.67
CA CYS A 145 19.91 -8.93 -23.61
C CYS A 145 19.53 -7.55 -24.20
N ASP A 146 18.24 -7.25 -24.32
CA ASP A 146 17.77 -5.98 -24.89
C ASP A 146 18.00 -4.78 -23.97
N THR A 147 18.03 -4.97 -22.65
CA THR A 147 18.42 -3.90 -21.70
C THR A 147 19.89 -3.47 -21.84
N LEU A 148 20.73 -4.30 -22.47
CA LEU A 148 22.15 -4.03 -22.72
C LEU A 148 22.40 -3.36 -24.08
N ARG A 149 21.37 -3.20 -24.94
CA ARG A 149 21.54 -2.58 -26.26
C ARG A 149 21.30 -1.08 -26.18
N GLN A 150 22.35 -0.30 -26.45
CA GLN A 150 22.26 1.16 -26.58
C GLN A 150 21.21 1.54 -27.64
N LYS A 151 20.20 2.31 -27.23
CA LYS A 151 19.16 2.82 -28.14
C LYS A 151 19.80 3.69 -29.23
N SER A 152 19.36 3.53 -30.47
CA SER A 152 19.85 4.32 -31.61
C SER A 152 19.60 5.82 -31.36
N ILE A 153 20.59 6.68 -31.65
CA ILE A 153 20.48 8.13 -31.42
C ILE A 153 19.23 8.76 -32.06
N LYS A 154 18.71 8.15 -33.14
CA LYS A 154 17.49 8.58 -33.84
C LYS A 154 16.22 8.47 -32.98
N SER A 155 16.20 7.61 -31.96
CA SER A 155 15.03 7.46 -31.07
C SER A 155 14.83 8.64 -30.12
N TYR A 156 15.80 9.55 -30.01
CA TYR A 156 15.73 10.72 -29.13
C TYR A 156 15.23 11.99 -29.85
N PHE A 157 15.15 11.98 -31.19
CA PHE A 157 14.65 13.13 -31.93
C PHE A 157 13.14 12.99 -32.14
N LYS A 158 12.36 13.82 -31.43
CA LYS A 158 10.93 13.99 -31.71
C LYS A 158 10.75 14.93 -32.92
N PRO A 159 9.83 14.64 -33.86
CA PRO A 159 9.54 15.55 -34.96
C PRO A 159 8.94 16.86 -34.42
N LYS A 160 9.45 17.99 -34.89
CA LYS A 160 8.87 19.31 -34.61
C LYS A 160 7.53 19.41 -35.32
N SER A 161 6.44 19.53 -34.57
CA SER A 161 5.16 20.06 -35.07
C SER A 161 5.20 21.57 -35.12
#